data_AF-A0A3G9EHX9-F1
#
_entry.id   AF-A0A3G9EHX9-F1
#
_cell.length_a   1.000
_cell.length_b   1.000
_cell.length_c   1.000
_cell.angle_alpha   90.00
_cell.angle_beta   90.00
_cell.angle_gamma   90.00
#
_symmetry.space_group_name_H-M   'P 1'
#
loop_
_entity.id
_entity.type
_entity.pdbx_description
1 polymer ?
#
loop_
_entity_poly.entity_id
_entity_poly.type
_entity_poly.pdbx_seq_one_letter_code
_entity_poly.pdbx_strand_id
1 'polypeptide(L)'
;MNFFCIKVCVILFISILSTSCISPFNEIGLPYKGWEKGEFDIHHIYTGRGESSFLIFPDATSMLIDAGDWDPKDYDKMCELLPDNSRRSGEWIARYILRVNPFKEQVDYLMISHFHNDHIGDSSNPVLSTQRRNPDYILTGITEVGEYIRFKKVIDRGFPDYQYPLPIADPDVDNYKAFINWKRKKEGLIPESFDIGNSSQIVLLNDKGKYSELFQIQNLAANGRIWTGNGKETINYYDLNSANRDGEQNENSKSIGIKINYGPFSYFTAGDISGTLLDGDGSKINLENEIAKICGSVDVCKANHHAYKDAMTEGFLKKIQASAYIIPVWDHEHIQPVIMKRMASYSPHSENPTIYPTRFPYHLKDKYGKEPWINSVCQEDGHIVIKIFDEGKKYKIYVLSAKDEKSTVQAVYGPFSSTVQDGN
;
A
#
# COMPACT_ATOMS: atom_id res chain seq x y z
N MET A 1 43.13 -69.07 31.51
CA MET A 1 42.14 -68.12 32.07
C MET A 1 42.24 -66.85 31.25
N ASN A 2 41.18 -66.56 30.49
CA ASN A 2 41.18 -65.59 29.41
C ASN A 2 41.10 -64.15 29.91
N PHE A 3 41.89 -63.29 29.25
CA PHE A 3 41.79 -61.83 29.29
C PHE A 3 40.49 -61.37 28.63
N PHE A 4 39.80 -60.39 29.22
CA PHE A 4 38.86 -59.54 28.49
C PHE A 4 39.10 -58.07 28.87
N CYS A 5 39.60 -57.32 27.89
CA CYS A 5 39.86 -55.89 27.96
C CYS A 5 38.67 -55.19 27.29
N ILE A 6 37.89 -54.42 28.04
CA ILE A 6 36.72 -53.69 27.52
C ILE A 6 37.22 -52.36 26.93
N LYS A 7 37.19 -52.25 25.60
CA LYS A 7 37.33 -50.98 24.89
C LYS A 7 36.00 -50.25 24.91
N VAL A 8 35.94 -49.10 25.59
CA VAL A 8 34.83 -48.16 25.53
C VAL A 8 35.04 -47.28 24.29
N CYS A 9 34.20 -47.44 23.27
CA CYS A 9 34.12 -46.51 22.14
C CYS A 9 33.19 -45.36 22.51
N VAL A 10 33.75 -44.16 22.69
CA VAL A 10 33.00 -42.91 22.77
C VAL A 10 32.68 -42.48 21.33
N ILE A 11 31.42 -42.57 20.94
CA ILE A 11 30.93 -42.04 19.66
C ILE A 11 30.55 -40.58 19.88
N LEU A 12 31.37 -39.66 19.37
CA LEU A 12 31.08 -38.23 19.34
C LEU A 12 30.05 -37.96 18.24
N PHE A 13 28.80 -37.66 18.60
CA PHE A 13 27.80 -37.15 17.66
C PHE A 13 28.08 -35.67 17.39
N ILE A 14 28.78 -35.38 16.29
CA ILE A 14 28.90 -34.01 15.78
C ILE A 14 27.59 -33.70 15.02
N SER A 15 26.67 -33.01 15.69
CA SER A 15 25.51 -32.41 15.03
C SER A 15 26.01 -31.23 14.19
N ILE A 16 26.17 -31.46 12.89
CA ILE A 16 26.38 -30.39 11.92
C ILE A 16 25.02 -29.73 11.73
N LEU A 17 24.75 -28.64 12.47
CA LEU A 17 23.71 -27.68 12.09
C LEU A 17 24.16 -27.02 10.79
N SER A 18 23.73 -27.59 9.67
CA SER A 18 23.75 -26.91 8.38
C SER A 18 22.71 -25.80 8.42
N THR A 19 23.11 -24.60 8.85
CA THR A 19 22.39 -23.37 8.51
C THR A 19 22.55 -23.16 7.02
N SER A 20 21.61 -23.68 6.25
CA SER A 20 21.49 -23.41 4.82
C SER A 20 21.17 -21.93 4.65
N CYS A 21 22.18 -21.09 4.47
CA CYS A 21 21.99 -19.78 3.86
C CYS A 21 21.43 -20.03 2.46
N ILE A 22 20.11 -20.00 2.32
CA ILE A 22 19.46 -20.00 1.02
C ILE A 22 19.87 -18.69 0.36
N SER A 23 20.77 -18.77 -0.62
CA SER A 23 21.13 -17.65 -1.47
C SER A 23 19.85 -17.09 -2.11
N PRO A 24 19.64 -15.75 -2.15
CA PRO A 24 18.46 -15.14 -2.77
C PRO A 24 18.25 -15.53 -4.24
N PHE A 25 19.31 -16.00 -4.94
CA PHE A 25 19.21 -16.56 -6.29
C PHE A 25 18.33 -17.81 -6.42
N ASN A 26 18.02 -18.48 -5.31
CA ASN A 26 17.29 -19.76 -5.35
C ASN A 26 15.76 -19.59 -5.43
N GLU A 27 15.24 -18.35 -5.41
CA GLU A 27 13.81 -18.06 -5.47
C GLU A 27 13.36 -17.55 -6.86
N ILE A 28 14.26 -16.98 -7.65
CA ILE A 28 13.96 -16.41 -8.98
C ILE A 28 13.52 -17.51 -9.96
N GLY A 29 12.45 -17.23 -10.71
CA GLY A 29 11.85 -18.16 -11.68
C GLY A 29 10.90 -19.19 -11.05
N LEU A 30 10.77 -19.22 -9.72
CA LEU A 30 9.82 -20.05 -9.00
C LEU A 30 8.57 -19.24 -8.61
N PRO A 31 7.42 -19.89 -8.37
CA PRO A 31 6.27 -19.23 -7.75
C PRO A 31 6.63 -18.67 -6.37
N TYR A 32 6.12 -17.47 -6.07
CA TYR A 32 6.21 -16.89 -4.73
C TYR A 32 5.61 -17.85 -3.70
N LYS A 33 6.35 -18.10 -2.62
CA LYS A 33 5.95 -19.09 -1.59
C LYS A 33 4.71 -18.67 -0.80
N GLY A 34 4.36 -17.39 -0.82
CA GLY A 34 3.25 -16.83 -0.06
C GLY A 34 3.67 -16.36 1.33
N TRP A 35 2.67 -16.02 2.12
CA TRP A 35 2.80 -15.61 3.51
C TRP A 35 2.88 -16.84 4.43
N GLU A 36 3.76 -16.79 5.45
CA GLU A 36 3.80 -17.75 6.56
C GLU A 36 3.49 -17.07 7.91
N LYS A 37 3.07 -17.88 8.90
CA LYS A 37 2.68 -17.37 10.22
C LYS A 37 3.80 -16.57 10.88
N GLY A 38 3.51 -15.32 11.24
CA GLY A 38 4.47 -14.39 11.83
C GLY A 38 5.22 -13.53 10.82
N GLU A 39 5.00 -13.73 9.53
CA GLU A 39 5.42 -12.79 8.50
C GLU A 39 4.38 -11.67 8.34
N PHE A 40 4.76 -10.54 7.76
CA PHE A 40 3.83 -9.52 7.33
C PHE A 40 4.11 -9.26 5.85
N ASP A 41 3.11 -9.51 5.00
CA ASP A 41 3.22 -9.27 3.56
C ASP A 41 2.41 -8.03 3.17
N ILE A 42 3.02 -7.13 2.38
CA ILE A 42 2.37 -5.98 1.75
C ILE A 42 2.51 -6.15 0.23
N HIS A 43 1.41 -6.45 -0.45
CA HIS A 43 1.34 -6.67 -1.88
C HIS A 43 0.81 -5.41 -2.59
N HIS A 44 1.65 -4.74 -3.39
CA HIS A 44 1.21 -3.73 -4.34
C HIS A 44 0.85 -4.41 -5.66
N ILE A 45 -0.43 -4.41 -6.00
CA ILE A 45 -0.99 -5.20 -7.11
C ILE A 45 -1.04 -4.33 -8.37
N TYR A 46 -0.19 -4.63 -9.34
CA TYR A 46 -0.27 -4.02 -10.66
C TYR A 46 -1.39 -4.60 -11.53
N THR A 47 -2.22 -3.72 -12.09
CA THR A 47 -3.16 -4.02 -13.19
C THR A 47 -3.03 -3.03 -14.36
N GLY A 48 -2.34 -1.91 -14.14
CA GLY A 48 -2.24 -0.80 -15.09
C GLY A 48 -3.44 0.16 -15.08
N ARG A 49 -4.38 0.07 -14.12
CA ARG A 49 -5.63 0.87 -14.09
C ARG A 49 -5.90 1.59 -12.76
N GLY A 50 -4.88 1.72 -11.93
CA GLY A 50 -5.02 2.36 -10.63
C GLY A 50 -4.14 1.69 -9.60
N GLU A 51 -4.47 1.98 -8.35
CA GLU A 51 -3.77 1.48 -7.19
C GLU A 51 -4.56 0.42 -6.43
N SER A 52 -3.83 -0.56 -5.91
CA SER A 52 -4.36 -1.50 -4.93
C SER A 52 -3.22 -2.10 -4.11
N SER A 53 -3.41 -2.13 -2.79
CA SER A 53 -2.49 -2.77 -1.85
C SER A 53 -3.21 -3.79 -0.97
N PHE A 54 -2.76 -5.04 -0.99
CA PHE A 54 -3.28 -6.11 -0.14
C PHE A 54 -2.27 -6.50 0.93
N LEU A 55 -2.69 -6.47 2.18
CA LEU A 55 -1.84 -6.69 3.34
C LEU A 55 -2.28 -7.96 4.09
N ILE A 56 -1.32 -8.77 4.50
CA ILE A 56 -1.54 -9.97 5.34
C ILE A 56 -0.66 -9.83 6.59
N PHE A 57 -1.29 -9.50 7.72
CA PHE A 57 -0.63 -9.22 9.00
C PHE A 57 -0.03 -10.49 9.65
N PRO A 58 0.81 -10.37 10.70
CA PRO A 58 1.48 -11.50 11.37
C PRO A 58 0.60 -12.63 11.90
N ASP A 59 -0.69 -12.37 12.09
CA ASP A 59 -1.67 -13.34 12.55
C ASP A 59 -2.70 -13.74 11.46
N ALA A 60 -2.40 -13.49 10.18
CA ALA A 60 -3.28 -13.67 9.04
C ALA A 60 -4.51 -12.74 8.98
N THR A 61 -4.62 -11.74 9.87
CA THR A 61 -5.56 -10.64 9.64
C THR A 61 -5.21 -9.95 8.33
N SER A 62 -6.20 -9.62 7.51
CA SER A 62 -5.97 -9.13 6.15
C SER A 62 -6.65 -7.80 5.87
N MET A 63 -6.05 -6.99 5.01
CA MET A 63 -6.55 -5.67 4.68
C MET A 63 -6.34 -5.34 3.20
N LEU A 64 -7.37 -4.85 2.52
CA LEU A 64 -7.26 -4.24 1.20
C LEU A 64 -7.28 -2.72 1.37
N ILE A 65 -6.34 -2.03 0.74
CA ILE A 65 -6.29 -0.58 0.61
C ILE A 65 -6.48 -0.26 -0.86
N ASP A 66 -7.61 0.37 -1.18
CA ASP A 66 -8.01 0.76 -2.53
C ASP A 66 -8.08 -0.39 -3.56
N ALA A 67 -8.81 -0.12 -4.64
CA ALA A 67 -8.86 -0.94 -5.84
C ALA A 67 -9.34 -0.08 -7.01
N GLY A 68 -8.40 0.58 -7.68
CA GLY A 68 -8.67 1.46 -8.80
C GLY A 68 -9.07 0.79 -10.11
N ASP A 69 -9.84 1.52 -10.92
CA ASP A 69 -10.12 1.15 -12.31
C ASP A 69 -10.40 2.37 -13.18
N TRP A 70 -9.36 3.13 -13.51
CA TRP A 70 -9.40 4.24 -14.45
C TRP A 70 -8.87 3.83 -15.83
N ASP A 71 -9.74 3.87 -16.85
CA ASP A 71 -9.42 3.42 -18.21
C ASP A 71 -10.09 4.29 -19.30
N PRO A 72 -9.76 5.58 -19.38
CA PRO A 72 -10.29 6.44 -20.43
C PRO A 72 -9.82 5.96 -21.82
N LYS A 73 -10.72 5.97 -22.80
CA LYS A 73 -10.45 5.46 -24.16
C LYS A 73 -9.31 6.17 -24.90
N ASP A 74 -9.13 7.47 -24.63
CA ASP A 74 -8.23 8.34 -25.40
C ASP A 74 -7.11 8.92 -24.52
N TYR A 75 -6.44 8.07 -23.73
CA TYR A 75 -5.29 8.46 -22.91
C TYR A 75 -4.03 7.65 -23.25
N ASP A 76 -3.13 8.27 -23.99
CA ASP A 76 -1.93 7.66 -24.58
C ASP A 76 -0.82 7.33 -23.56
N LYS A 77 -0.97 7.79 -22.32
CA LYS A 77 -0.04 7.53 -21.21
C LYS A 77 -0.49 6.40 -20.29
N MET A 78 -1.64 5.77 -20.56
CA MET A 78 -2.04 4.57 -19.83
C MET A 78 -1.00 3.47 -19.96
N CYS A 79 -0.66 2.86 -18.82
CA CYS A 79 0.19 1.68 -18.81
C CYS A 79 -0.54 0.46 -19.39
N GLU A 80 0.21 -0.58 -19.73
CA GLU A 80 -0.38 -1.80 -20.26
C GLU A 80 -1.22 -2.54 -19.22
N LEU A 81 -2.37 -3.06 -19.65
CA LEU A 81 -3.15 -4.03 -18.88
C LEU A 81 -2.35 -5.32 -18.73
N LEU A 82 -2.08 -5.70 -17.48
CA LEU A 82 -1.51 -7.01 -17.17
C LEU A 82 -2.40 -7.75 -16.17
N PRO A 83 -2.58 -9.07 -16.31
CA PRO A 83 -1.99 -9.96 -17.33
C PRO A 83 -2.39 -9.71 -18.78
N ASP A 84 -3.65 -9.34 -19.02
CA ASP A 84 -4.21 -9.01 -20.33
C ASP A 84 -5.56 -8.25 -20.16
N ASN A 85 -6.25 -8.00 -21.28
CA ASN A 85 -7.54 -7.28 -21.32
C ASN A 85 -8.79 -8.19 -21.27
N SER A 86 -8.65 -9.48 -20.94
CA SER A 86 -9.79 -10.41 -20.85
C SER A 86 -10.71 -10.12 -19.66
N ARG A 87 -10.23 -9.31 -18.70
CA ARG A 87 -10.91 -8.89 -17.49
C ARG A 87 -10.57 -7.44 -17.15
N ARG A 88 -11.41 -6.84 -16.32
CA ARG A 88 -11.15 -5.53 -15.70
C ARG A 88 -10.24 -5.65 -14.48
N SER A 89 -9.77 -4.51 -13.99
CA SER A 89 -8.80 -4.48 -12.88
C SER A 89 -9.36 -5.10 -11.60
N GLY A 90 -10.65 -4.90 -11.31
CA GLY A 90 -11.28 -5.41 -10.09
C GLY A 90 -11.29 -6.93 -10.03
N GLU A 91 -11.66 -7.61 -11.13
CA GLU A 91 -11.55 -9.07 -11.19
C GLU A 91 -10.09 -9.53 -11.07
N TRP A 92 -9.13 -8.86 -11.72
CA TRP A 92 -7.70 -9.22 -11.59
C TRP A 92 -7.18 -9.08 -10.15
N ILE A 93 -7.55 -8.00 -9.46
CA ILE A 93 -7.23 -7.77 -8.05
C ILE A 93 -7.85 -8.86 -7.18
N ALA A 94 -9.14 -9.15 -7.35
CA ALA A 94 -9.81 -10.21 -6.58
C ALA A 94 -9.15 -11.58 -6.78
N ARG A 95 -8.81 -11.94 -8.02
CA ARG A 95 -8.14 -13.20 -8.33
C ARG A 95 -6.74 -13.28 -7.72
N TYR A 96 -6.00 -12.16 -7.68
CA TYR A 96 -4.73 -12.08 -6.96
C TYR A 96 -4.92 -12.35 -5.46
N ILE A 97 -5.88 -11.67 -4.83
CA ILE A 97 -6.21 -11.84 -3.40
C ILE A 97 -6.57 -13.30 -3.09
N LEU A 98 -7.42 -13.94 -3.90
CA LEU A 98 -7.81 -15.35 -3.72
C LEU A 98 -6.61 -16.32 -3.75
N ARG A 99 -5.54 -15.97 -4.47
CA ARG A 99 -4.31 -16.78 -4.50
C ARG A 99 -3.50 -16.61 -3.22
N VAL A 100 -3.27 -15.37 -2.79
CA VAL A 100 -2.29 -15.06 -1.72
C VAL A 100 -2.91 -15.03 -0.32
N ASN A 101 -4.20 -14.73 -0.19
CA ASN A 101 -4.86 -14.62 1.12
C ASN A 101 -5.06 -16.01 1.76
N PRO A 102 -4.56 -16.25 2.99
CA PRO A 102 -4.81 -17.50 3.72
C PRO A 102 -6.30 -17.81 3.90
N PHE A 103 -7.14 -16.77 4.03
CA PHE A 103 -8.59 -16.90 4.17
C PHE A 103 -9.37 -16.66 2.87
N LYS A 104 -8.69 -16.77 1.73
CA LYS A 104 -9.30 -16.72 0.38
C LYS A 104 -10.15 -15.47 0.17
N GLU A 105 -11.46 -15.64 0.01
CA GLU A 105 -12.38 -14.54 -0.27
C GLU A 105 -12.68 -13.65 0.94
N GLN A 106 -12.24 -14.01 2.14
CA GLN A 106 -12.54 -13.26 3.36
C GLN A 106 -11.41 -12.29 3.67
N VAL A 107 -11.71 -10.99 3.62
CA VAL A 107 -10.80 -9.91 3.98
C VAL A 107 -11.35 -9.15 5.18
N ASP A 108 -10.52 -8.90 6.19
CA ASP A 108 -11.00 -8.33 7.45
C ASP A 108 -11.28 -6.84 7.34
N TYR A 109 -10.40 -6.09 6.69
CA TYR A 109 -10.52 -4.65 6.53
C TYR A 109 -10.47 -4.24 5.05
N LEU A 110 -11.35 -3.34 4.66
CA LEU A 110 -11.23 -2.51 3.47
C LEU A 110 -10.97 -1.08 3.93
N MET A 111 -9.91 -0.44 3.44
CA MET A 111 -9.69 1.00 3.61
C MET A 111 -9.73 1.67 2.25
N ILE A 112 -10.52 2.73 2.15
CA ILE A 112 -10.53 3.61 0.98
C ILE A 112 -9.78 4.89 1.34
N SER A 113 -8.64 5.12 0.69
CA SER A 113 -7.79 6.26 1.02
C SER A 113 -8.46 7.58 0.67
N HIS A 114 -9.00 7.70 -0.53
CA HIS A 114 -9.81 8.81 -1.03
C HIS A 114 -10.62 8.34 -2.24
N PHE A 115 -11.38 9.24 -2.86
CA PHE A 115 -12.43 8.85 -3.79
C PHE A 115 -12.13 9.09 -5.27
N HIS A 116 -10.86 9.21 -5.68
CA HIS A 116 -10.54 9.21 -7.11
C HIS A 116 -10.74 7.82 -7.74
N ASN A 117 -11.05 7.81 -9.02
CA ASN A 117 -11.38 6.61 -9.79
C ASN A 117 -10.22 5.60 -9.95
N ASP A 118 -8.98 6.05 -9.89
CA ASP A 118 -7.80 5.18 -9.81
C ASP A 118 -7.58 4.59 -8.40
N HIS A 119 -8.49 4.89 -7.45
CA HIS A 119 -8.55 4.29 -6.11
C HIS A 119 -9.85 3.51 -5.86
N ILE A 120 -11.01 3.99 -6.34
CA ILE A 120 -12.32 3.33 -6.13
C ILE A 120 -12.96 2.75 -7.40
N GLY A 121 -12.48 3.10 -8.59
CA GLY A 121 -13.04 2.70 -9.88
C GLY A 121 -13.88 3.81 -10.54
N ASP A 122 -13.78 3.91 -11.86
CA ASP A 122 -14.53 4.85 -12.70
C ASP A 122 -15.91 4.26 -13.08
N SER A 123 -16.99 4.90 -12.65
CA SER A 123 -18.38 4.48 -12.91
C SER A 123 -18.85 4.84 -14.32
N SER A 124 -18.09 5.65 -15.07
CA SER A 124 -18.35 5.93 -16.49
C SER A 124 -17.83 4.84 -17.43
N ASN A 125 -17.03 3.89 -16.91
CA ASN A 125 -16.55 2.75 -17.67
C ASN A 125 -17.73 2.01 -18.34
N PRO A 126 -17.62 1.61 -19.63
CA PRO A 126 -18.70 0.94 -20.36
C PRO A 126 -18.81 -0.55 -19.99
N VAL A 127 -19.01 -0.82 -18.71
CA VAL A 127 -19.02 -2.16 -18.10
C VAL A 127 -20.41 -2.48 -17.52
N LEU A 128 -20.58 -3.71 -17.04
CA LEU A 128 -21.85 -4.17 -16.51
C LEU A 128 -22.19 -3.42 -15.21
N SER A 129 -23.48 -3.18 -15.02
CA SER A 129 -24.04 -2.81 -13.73
C SER A 129 -24.69 -4.03 -13.09
N THR A 130 -24.64 -4.08 -11.78
CA THR A 130 -25.46 -5.02 -11.01
C THR A 130 -26.95 -4.80 -11.30
N GLN A 131 -27.76 -5.78 -10.94
CA GLN A 131 -29.21 -5.72 -11.12
C GLN A 131 -29.89 -6.09 -9.81
N ARG A 132 -30.97 -5.38 -9.47
CA ARG A 132 -31.82 -5.67 -8.29
C ARG A 132 -31.10 -5.54 -6.94
N ARG A 133 -30.08 -4.68 -6.84
CA ARG A 133 -29.37 -4.31 -5.61
C ARG A 133 -30.02 -3.12 -4.90
N ASN A 134 -30.57 -2.18 -5.67
CA ASN A 134 -31.31 -0.97 -5.26
C ASN A 134 -30.60 -0.06 -4.21
N PRO A 135 -29.88 1.00 -4.64
CA PRO A 135 -29.51 1.27 -6.04
C PRO A 135 -28.58 0.19 -6.60
N ASP A 136 -28.63 -0.01 -7.90
CA ASP A 136 -27.63 -0.78 -8.62
C ASP A 136 -26.33 0.04 -8.73
N TYR A 137 -25.20 -0.65 -8.87
CA TYR A 137 -23.87 -0.07 -9.03
C TYR A 137 -23.13 -0.74 -10.19
N ILE A 138 -22.33 0.05 -10.91
CA ILE A 138 -21.38 -0.35 -11.95
C ILE A 138 -20.29 -1.23 -11.34
N LEU A 139 -19.90 -2.30 -12.04
CA LEU A 139 -18.83 -3.22 -11.64
C LEU A 139 -17.47 -2.68 -12.15
N THR A 140 -16.86 -1.84 -11.33
CA THR A 140 -15.59 -1.15 -11.62
C THR A 140 -14.76 -1.06 -10.34
N GLY A 141 -13.44 -1.27 -10.42
CA GLY A 141 -12.54 -1.17 -9.27
C GLY A 141 -13.03 -1.93 -8.05
N ILE A 142 -13.16 -1.24 -6.91
CA ILE A 142 -13.53 -1.86 -5.63
C ILE A 142 -14.91 -2.54 -5.65
N THR A 143 -15.84 -2.00 -6.43
CA THR A 143 -17.20 -2.55 -6.52
C THR A 143 -17.22 -3.89 -7.25
N GLU A 144 -16.33 -4.08 -8.22
CA GLU A 144 -16.12 -5.38 -8.88
C GLU A 144 -15.33 -6.34 -7.98
N VAL A 145 -14.26 -5.88 -7.31
CA VAL A 145 -13.52 -6.70 -6.33
C VAL A 145 -14.49 -7.28 -5.30
N GLY A 146 -15.41 -6.45 -4.81
CA GLY A 146 -16.42 -6.84 -3.85
C GLY A 146 -17.38 -7.93 -4.33
N GLU A 147 -17.58 -8.16 -5.63
CA GLU A 147 -18.41 -9.29 -6.07
C GLU A 147 -17.76 -10.65 -5.80
N TYR A 148 -16.43 -10.67 -5.64
CA TYR A 148 -15.65 -11.88 -5.38
C TYR A 148 -15.11 -11.95 -3.95
N ILE A 149 -14.86 -10.81 -3.32
CA ILE A 149 -14.24 -10.68 -2.00
C ILE A 149 -15.27 -10.13 -0.98
N ARG A 150 -15.32 -10.77 0.18
CA ARG A 150 -16.14 -10.35 1.33
C ARG A 150 -15.31 -9.59 2.32
N PHE A 151 -15.75 -8.37 2.65
CA PHE A 151 -15.10 -7.51 3.63
C PHE A 151 -15.89 -7.52 4.95
N LYS A 152 -15.21 -7.64 6.09
CA LYS A 152 -15.88 -7.55 7.41
C LYS A 152 -16.12 -6.09 7.80
N LYS A 153 -15.11 -5.24 7.67
CA LYS A 153 -15.17 -3.81 8.00
C LYS A 153 -14.68 -2.97 6.82
N VAL A 154 -15.35 -1.85 6.55
CA VAL A 154 -14.85 -0.81 5.64
C VAL A 154 -14.61 0.49 6.41
N ILE A 155 -13.49 1.14 6.13
CA ILE A 155 -13.11 2.43 6.71
C ILE A 155 -12.85 3.38 5.55
N ASP A 156 -13.56 4.50 5.54
CA ASP A 156 -13.37 5.55 4.53
C ASP A 156 -13.36 6.94 5.18
N ARG A 157 -13.00 7.96 4.40
CA ARG A 157 -12.87 9.34 4.90
C ARG A 157 -14.21 10.06 5.03
N GLY A 158 -15.29 9.57 4.41
CA GLY A 158 -16.55 10.28 4.27
C GLY A 158 -17.70 9.75 5.12
N PHE A 159 -17.65 8.51 5.59
CA PHE A 159 -18.74 7.90 6.35
C PHE A 159 -19.02 8.67 7.66
N PRO A 160 -20.29 8.80 8.09
CA PRO A 160 -21.51 8.36 7.42
C PRO A 160 -22.13 9.37 6.45
N ASP A 161 -21.75 10.64 6.52
CA ASP A 161 -22.50 11.73 5.90
C ASP A 161 -21.91 12.24 4.58
N TYR A 162 -20.61 12.02 4.36
CA TYR A 162 -19.86 12.44 3.18
C TYR A 162 -19.93 13.96 2.96
N GLN A 163 -19.94 14.74 4.05
CA GLN A 163 -20.14 16.20 4.03
C GLN A 163 -18.88 17.03 4.30
N TYR A 164 -17.79 16.41 4.76
CA TYR A 164 -16.59 17.13 5.18
C TYR A 164 -15.40 16.92 4.22
N PRO A 165 -14.61 17.96 3.92
CA PRO A 165 -14.76 19.37 4.32
C PRO A 165 -15.89 20.10 3.58
N LEU A 166 -16.36 19.54 2.47
CA LEU A 166 -17.54 19.95 1.72
C LEU A 166 -18.32 18.70 1.25
N PRO A 167 -19.61 18.83 0.95
CA PRO A 167 -20.42 17.75 0.39
C PRO A 167 -19.81 17.18 -0.89
N ILE A 168 -19.76 15.85 -0.98
CA ILE A 168 -19.23 15.15 -2.15
C ILE A 168 -20.35 14.92 -3.16
N ALA A 169 -20.22 15.54 -4.33
CA ALA A 169 -21.09 15.33 -5.48
C ALA A 169 -20.26 14.71 -6.62
N ASP A 170 -20.19 13.38 -6.65
CA ASP A 170 -19.37 12.62 -7.58
C ASP A 170 -20.06 11.28 -7.91
N PRO A 171 -20.34 10.98 -9.20
CA PRO A 171 -20.94 9.71 -9.61
C PRO A 171 -20.18 8.46 -9.14
N ASP A 172 -18.85 8.50 -9.08
CA ASP A 172 -18.02 7.37 -8.64
C ASP A 172 -18.23 7.11 -7.14
N VAL A 173 -18.41 8.18 -6.37
CA VAL A 173 -18.73 8.10 -4.93
C VAL A 173 -20.16 7.62 -4.71
N ASP A 174 -21.11 8.02 -5.54
CA ASP A 174 -22.48 7.50 -5.48
C ASP A 174 -22.52 5.99 -5.81
N ASN A 175 -21.73 5.55 -6.80
CA ASN A 175 -21.54 4.15 -7.13
C ASN A 175 -20.92 3.36 -5.96
N TYR A 176 -19.88 3.90 -5.33
CA TYR A 176 -19.27 3.33 -4.14
C TYR A 176 -20.26 3.23 -2.96
N LYS A 177 -21.02 4.29 -2.66
CA LYS A 177 -22.04 4.31 -1.61
C LYS A 177 -23.13 3.26 -1.86
N ALA A 178 -23.56 3.09 -3.12
CA ALA A 178 -24.51 2.06 -3.52
C ALA A 178 -23.99 0.64 -3.19
N PHE A 179 -22.73 0.38 -3.54
CA PHE A 179 -22.02 -0.87 -3.21
C PHE A 179 -21.93 -1.11 -1.69
N ILE A 180 -21.45 -0.13 -0.91
CA ILE A 180 -21.33 -0.26 0.56
C ILE A 180 -22.69 -0.51 1.20
N ASN A 181 -23.73 0.22 0.75
CA ASN A 181 -25.09 0.03 1.24
C ASN A 181 -25.61 -1.38 0.98
N TRP A 182 -25.34 -1.93 -0.19
CA TRP A 182 -25.73 -3.28 -0.54
C TRP A 182 -24.98 -4.32 0.31
N LYS A 183 -23.65 -4.21 0.41
CA LYS A 183 -22.80 -5.10 1.19
C LYS A 183 -23.16 -5.11 2.67
N ARG A 184 -23.44 -3.93 3.26
CA ARG A 184 -23.93 -3.83 4.65
C ARG A 184 -25.23 -4.60 4.85
N LYS A 185 -26.20 -4.44 3.93
CA LYS A 185 -27.53 -5.08 4.04
C LYS A 185 -27.50 -6.59 3.80
N LYS A 186 -26.60 -7.09 2.95
CA LYS A 186 -26.60 -8.50 2.50
C LYS A 186 -25.50 -9.36 3.09
N GLU A 187 -24.36 -8.77 3.43
CA GLU A 187 -23.16 -9.49 3.85
C GLU A 187 -22.68 -9.06 5.24
N GLY A 188 -23.35 -8.09 5.88
CA GLY A 188 -23.01 -7.64 7.23
C GLY A 188 -21.76 -6.78 7.30
N LEU A 189 -21.31 -6.20 6.18
CA LEU A 189 -20.21 -5.23 6.15
C LEU A 189 -20.46 -4.08 7.14
N ILE A 190 -19.48 -3.79 7.98
CA ILE A 190 -19.52 -2.71 8.98
C ILE A 190 -18.75 -1.49 8.46
N PRO A 191 -19.42 -0.40 8.05
CA PRO A 191 -18.75 0.84 7.72
C PRO A 191 -18.42 1.69 8.96
N GLU A 192 -17.23 2.28 8.97
CA GLU A 192 -16.74 3.20 10.00
C GLU A 192 -16.08 4.43 9.36
N SER A 193 -16.18 5.58 10.03
CA SER A 193 -15.36 6.76 9.73
C SER A 193 -13.93 6.52 10.19
N PHE A 194 -12.93 7.01 9.46
CA PHE A 194 -11.54 6.99 9.92
C PHE A 194 -11.33 7.81 11.20
N ASP A 195 -10.84 7.19 12.28
CA ASP A 195 -10.64 7.82 13.60
C ASP A 195 -9.18 8.28 13.76
N ILE A 196 -8.92 9.52 13.37
CA ILE A 196 -7.56 10.11 13.36
C ILE A 196 -6.99 10.16 14.79
N GLY A 197 -5.75 9.72 14.95
CA GLY A 197 -5.07 9.60 16.24
C GLY A 197 -5.31 8.26 16.95
N ASN A 198 -6.23 7.42 16.46
CA ASN A 198 -6.49 6.10 17.05
C ASN A 198 -5.51 5.04 16.54
N SER A 199 -4.98 4.22 17.46
CA SER A 199 -4.11 3.06 17.15
C SER A 199 -4.79 1.69 17.36
N SER A 200 -6.10 1.70 17.62
CA SER A 200 -6.93 0.54 17.95
C SER A 200 -8.14 0.39 17.02
N GLN A 201 -8.25 1.18 15.94
CA GLN A 201 -9.33 1.04 14.97
C GLN A 201 -9.13 -0.18 14.04
N ILE A 202 -7.89 -0.40 13.62
CA ILE A 202 -7.45 -1.54 12.80
C ILE A 202 -6.48 -2.36 13.66
N VAL A 203 -6.89 -3.57 14.04
CA VAL A 203 -6.15 -4.43 14.96
C VAL A 203 -6.09 -5.86 14.45
N LEU A 204 -5.12 -6.61 14.95
CA LEU A 204 -5.02 -8.06 14.81
C LEU A 204 -6.25 -8.75 15.40
N LEU A 205 -6.82 -9.71 14.66
CA LEU A 205 -8.10 -10.37 14.98
C LEU A 205 -7.99 -11.84 15.39
N ASN A 206 -6.85 -12.50 15.13
CA ASN A 206 -6.68 -13.93 15.36
C ASN A 206 -5.78 -14.21 16.58
N ASP A 207 -4.45 -14.07 16.43
CA ASP A 207 -3.45 -14.38 17.47
C ASP A 207 -2.93 -13.10 18.14
N LYS A 208 -3.84 -12.17 18.47
CA LYS A 208 -3.51 -10.82 18.97
C LYS A 208 -2.48 -10.82 20.11
N GLY A 209 -2.62 -11.71 21.08
CA GLY A 209 -1.74 -11.77 22.24
C GLY A 209 -0.26 -12.08 21.92
N LYS A 210 0.03 -12.73 20.78
CA LYS A 210 1.40 -13.04 20.38
C LYS A 210 2.13 -11.83 19.81
N TYR A 211 1.41 -10.91 19.17
CA TYR A 211 1.99 -9.81 18.40
C TYR A 211 1.55 -8.43 18.90
N SER A 212 0.83 -8.33 20.02
CA SER A 212 0.26 -7.06 20.52
C SER A 212 1.32 -5.99 20.80
N GLU A 213 2.50 -6.41 21.25
CA GLU A 213 3.63 -5.51 21.51
C GLU A 213 4.48 -5.22 20.27
N LEU A 214 4.24 -5.95 19.18
CA LEU A 214 5.02 -5.85 17.95
C LEU A 214 4.26 -5.09 16.88
N PHE A 215 2.94 -5.26 16.78
CA PHE A 215 2.16 -4.74 15.66
C PHE A 215 1.24 -3.59 16.08
N GLN A 216 1.31 -2.48 15.35
CA GLN A 216 0.43 -1.34 15.54
C GLN A 216 0.16 -0.66 14.20
N ILE A 217 -1.07 -0.16 14.02
CA ILE A 217 -1.40 0.80 12.96
C ILE A 217 -1.80 2.09 13.64
N GLN A 218 -1.10 3.18 13.34
CA GLN A 218 -1.43 4.52 13.81
C GLN A 218 -2.14 5.29 12.71
N ASN A 219 -3.35 5.76 13.02
CA ASN A 219 -4.11 6.65 12.14
C ASN A 219 -3.55 8.07 12.20
N LEU A 220 -3.06 8.60 11.08
CA LEU A 220 -2.34 9.88 11.03
C LEU A 220 -3.18 11.03 10.48
N ALA A 221 -3.90 10.81 9.37
CA ALA A 221 -4.60 11.88 8.69
C ALA A 221 -5.81 11.39 7.88
N ALA A 222 -6.79 12.27 7.68
CA ALA A 222 -7.84 12.16 6.66
C ALA A 222 -8.52 13.52 6.48
N ASN A 223 -9.08 13.82 5.31
CA ASN A 223 -9.82 15.08 5.04
C ASN A 223 -9.05 16.36 5.38
N GLY A 224 -7.73 16.44 5.10
CA GLY A 224 -6.91 17.59 5.48
C GLY A 224 -6.85 17.84 7.00
N ARG A 225 -7.18 16.84 7.82
CA ARG A 225 -7.00 16.83 9.28
C ARG A 225 -5.86 15.88 9.62
N ILE A 226 -4.89 16.34 10.40
CA ILE A 226 -3.67 15.58 10.75
C ILE A 226 -3.54 15.52 12.27
N TRP A 227 -3.20 14.34 12.79
CA TRP A 227 -2.91 14.10 14.20
C TRP A 227 -1.68 14.89 14.65
N THR A 228 -1.67 15.40 15.89
CA THR A 228 -0.54 16.18 16.42
C THR A 228 0.55 15.32 17.07
N GLY A 229 0.33 14.02 17.21
CA GLY A 229 1.18 13.14 18.01
C GLY A 229 0.78 13.08 19.49
N ASN A 230 -0.18 13.90 19.94
CA ASN A 230 -0.57 13.99 21.35
C ASN A 230 -2.05 13.61 21.57
N GLY A 231 -2.28 12.54 22.31
CA GLY A 231 -3.64 12.03 22.57
C GLY A 231 -4.44 11.84 21.27
N LYS A 232 -5.62 12.46 21.18
CA LYS A 232 -6.44 12.51 19.96
C LYS A 232 -6.49 13.90 19.32
N GLU A 233 -5.57 14.78 19.67
CA GLU A 233 -5.54 16.14 19.15
C GLU A 233 -5.20 16.16 17.65
N THR A 234 -5.85 17.03 16.90
CA THR A 234 -5.65 17.16 15.46
C THR A 234 -5.68 18.61 15.01
N ILE A 235 -4.97 18.92 13.93
CA ILE A 235 -5.08 20.19 13.22
C ILE A 235 -5.95 19.97 11.98
N ASN A 236 -7.01 20.77 11.84
CA ASN A 236 -7.90 20.75 10.67
C ASN A 236 -7.46 21.85 9.70
N TYR A 237 -6.62 21.52 8.72
CA TYR A 237 -6.03 22.53 7.82
C TYR A 237 -7.09 23.24 6.95
N TYR A 238 -8.19 22.57 6.63
CA TYR A 238 -9.33 23.19 5.95
C TYR A 238 -10.05 24.27 6.78
N ASP A 239 -9.90 24.23 8.11
CA ASP A 239 -10.60 25.16 9.02
C ASP A 239 -9.74 26.38 9.36
N LEU A 240 -8.44 26.33 9.05
CA LEU A 240 -7.52 27.41 9.37
C LEU A 240 -7.78 28.68 8.57
N ASN A 241 -8.34 28.54 7.37
CA ASN A 241 -8.65 29.66 6.49
C ASN A 241 -9.93 29.38 5.70
N SER A 242 -10.88 30.32 5.66
CA SER A 242 -12.14 30.13 4.93
C SER A 242 -11.93 29.88 3.43
N ALA A 243 -10.89 30.49 2.84
CA ALA A 243 -10.56 30.29 1.43
C ALA A 243 -10.17 28.85 1.10
N ASN A 244 -9.79 28.02 2.09
CA ASN A 244 -9.52 26.61 1.86
C ASN A 244 -10.78 25.81 1.49
N ARG A 245 -11.97 26.34 1.78
CA ARG A 245 -13.27 25.72 1.46
C ARG A 245 -14.00 26.41 0.31
N ASP A 246 -13.34 27.35 -0.35
CA ASP A 246 -13.89 28.06 -1.50
C ASP A 246 -13.37 27.43 -2.80
N GLY A 247 -14.26 27.20 -3.77
CA GLY A 247 -13.90 26.67 -5.08
C GLY A 247 -13.68 25.15 -5.14
N GLU A 248 -13.07 24.70 -6.24
CA GLU A 248 -12.80 23.29 -6.51
C GLU A 248 -11.77 22.72 -5.53
N GLN A 249 -12.12 21.59 -4.92
CA GLN A 249 -11.32 20.99 -3.86
C GLN A 249 -10.47 19.85 -4.40
N ASN A 250 -9.18 19.89 -4.08
CA ASN A 250 -8.29 18.77 -4.36
C ASN A 250 -8.69 17.56 -3.51
N GLU A 251 -9.13 16.48 -4.13
CA GLU A 251 -9.49 15.25 -3.43
C GLU A 251 -8.28 14.54 -2.80
N ASN A 252 -7.11 14.61 -3.44
CA ASN A 252 -5.86 14.05 -2.94
C ASN A 252 -5.51 14.51 -1.53
N SER A 253 -5.73 15.80 -1.24
CA SER A 253 -5.49 16.41 0.08
C SER A 253 -6.33 15.82 1.22
N LYS A 254 -7.35 15.01 0.88
CA LYS A 254 -8.27 14.36 1.82
C LYS A 254 -7.92 12.90 2.11
N SER A 255 -6.85 12.39 1.50
CA SER A 255 -6.42 11.00 1.64
C SER A 255 -6.21 10.57 3.09
N ILE A 256 -6.62 9.33 3.38
CA ILE A 256 -6.31 8.65 4.65
C ILE A 256 -4.83 8.30 4.68
N GLY A 257 -4.15 8.68 5.76
CA GLY A 257 -2.77 8.33 6.07
C GLY A 257 -2.63 7.44 7.30
N ILE A 258 -1.82 6.39 7.18
CA ILE A 258 -1.48 5.47 8.28
C ILE A 258 0.03 5.21 8.34
N LYS A 259 0.52 4.95 9.55
CA LYS A 259 1.82 4.31 9.79
C LYS A 259 1.58 2.92 10.37
N ILE A 260 2.25 1.91 9.82
CA ILE A 260 2.17 0.52 10.28
C ILE A 260 3.53 0.16 10.86
N ASN A 261 3.53 -0.41 12.06
CA ASN A 261 4.71 -0.96 12.71
C ASN A 261 4.56 -2.47 12.88
N TYR A 262 5.65 -3.20 12.64
CA TYR A 262 5.81 -4.59 13.08
C TYR A 262 7.22 -4.74 13.65
N GLY A 263 7.36 -4.89 14.97
CA GLY A 263 8.65 -4.79 15.65
C GLY A 263 9.36 -3.48 15.28
N PRO A 264 10.64 -3.51 14.85
CA PRO A 264 11.33 -2.32 14.39
C PRO A 264 10.93 -1.88 12.97
N PHE A 265 10.27 -2.71 12.18
CA PHE A 265 9.84 -2.34 10.82
C PHE A 265 8.72 -1.29 10.87
N SER A 266 8.76 -0.37 9.91
CA SER A 266 7.78 0.69 9.74
C SER A 266 7.44 0.93 8.27
N TYR A 267 6.15 1.07 7.99
CA TYR A 267 5.61 1.35 6.66
C TYR A 267 4.66 2.56 6.70
N PHE A 268 4.77 3.44 5.71
CA PHE A 268 3.87 4.57 5.52
C PHE A 268 3.10 4.47 4.20
N THR A 269 1.80 4.76 4.26
CA THR A 269 0.97 5.02 3.09
C THR A 269 -0.06 6.10 3.43
N ALA A 270 -0.33 7.00 2.48
CA ALA A 270 -1.33 8.03 2.64
C ALA A 270 -2.11 8.34 1.36
N GLY A 271 -2.44 7.29 0.60
CA GLY A 271 -3.12 7.41 -0.69
C GLY A 271 -2.37 8.40 -1.56
N ASP A 272 -3.07 9.45 -1.96
CA ASP A 272 -2.53 10.49 -2.83
C ASP A 272 -2.26 11.80 -2.13
N ILE A 273 -2.09 11.82 -0.80
CA ILE A 273 -1.92 13.06 -0.05
C ILE A 273 -0.93 14.02 -0.73
N SER A 274 -1.46 15.14 -1.21
CA SER A 274 -0.72 16.16 -1.92
C SER A 274 -1.42 17.51 -1.77
N GLY A 275 -0.76 18.57 -2.25
CA GLY A 275 -1.35 19.89 -2.32
C GLY A 275 -1.01 20.80 -1.13
N THR A 276 -1.62 21.98 -1.15
CA THR A 276 -1.31 23.08 -0.25
C THR A 276 -2.59 23.78 0.17
N LEU A 277 -2.71 24.07 1.46
CA LEU A 277 -3.78 24.85 2.07
C LEU A 277 -3.20 26.12 2.68
N LEU A 278 -4.07 27.03 3.11
CA LEU A 278 -3.69 28.28 3.77
C LEU A 278 -3.81 28.13 5.29
N ASP A 279 -2.89 28.73 6.03
CA ASP A 279 -3.06 28.95 7.47
C ASP A 279 -3.93 30.19 7.76
N GLY A 280 -4.07 30.52 9.06
CA GLY A 280 -4.85 31.67 9.52
C GLY A 280 -4.34 33.02 9.01
N ASP A 281 -3.06 33.13 8.64
CA ASP A 281 -2.44 34.35 8.11
C ASP A 281 -2.47 34.38 6.56
N GLY A 282 -3.01 33.34 5.93
CA GLY A 282 -3.04 33.19 4.48
C GLY A 282 -1.74 32.67 3.87
N SER A 283 -0.82 32.15 4.68
CA SER A 283 0.42 31.52 4.21
C SER A 283 0.19 30.08 3.80
N LYS A 284 0.94 29.62 2.79
CA LYS A 284 0.82 28.27 2.22
C LYS A 284 1.44 27.21 3.13
N ILE A 285 0.66 26.18 3.46
CA ILE A 285 1.07 24.96 4.15
C ILE A 285 0.93 23.76 3.21
N ASN A 286 2.00 22.98 3.07
CA ASN A 286 1.98 21.73 2.31
C ASN A 286 1.65 20.54 3.21
N LEU A 287 0.61 19.78 2.87
CA LEU A 287 0.11 18.72 3.75
C LEU A 287 1.04 17.51 3.85
N GLU A 288 1.81 17.20 2.81
CA GLU A 288 2.83 16.14 2.89
C GLU A 288 3.86 16.48 3.95
N ASN A 289 4.34 17.72 3.98
CA ASN A 289 5.30 18.16 4.99
C ASN A 289 4.73 18.01 6.40
N GLU A 290 3.47 18.35 6.61
CA GLU A 290 2.83 18.27 7.92
C GLU A 290 2.63 16.83 8.39
N ILE A 291 2.13 15.93 7.53
CA ILE A 291 1.98 14.52 7.91
C ILE A 291 3.34 13.86 8.14
N ALA A 292 4.38 14.20 7.37
CA ALA A 292 5.71 13.61 7.55
C ALA A 292 6.39 14.01 8.86
N LYS A 293 6.12 15.22 9.38
CA LYS A 293 6.60 15.62 10.72
C LYS A 293 6.09 14.70 11.81
N ILE A 294 4.85 14.23 11.67
CA ILE A 294 4.17 13.38 12.66
C ILE A 294 4.49 11.91 12.45
N CYS A 295 4.54 11.46 11.19
CA CYS A 295 4.93 10.10 10.85
C CYS A 295 6.37 9.80 11.29
N GLY A 296 7.26 10.78 11.14
CA GLY A 296 8.69 10.56 11.25
C GLY A 296 9.18 9.61 10.15
N SER A 297 10.37 9.07 10.35
CA SER A 297 11.00 8.22 9.37
C SER A 297 10.44 6.79 9.37
N VAL A 298 10.57 6.11 8.22
CA VAL A 298 10.09 4.75 8.00
C VAL A 298 11.07 3.89 7.20
N ASP A 299 10.90 2.57 7.20
CA ASP A 299 11.68 1.68 6.32
C ASP A 299 11.16 1.73 4.88
N VAL A 300 9.84 1.68 4.71
CA VAL A 300 9.22 1.65 3.38
C VAL A 300 8.06 2.63 3.29
N CYS A 301 8.01 3.39 2.20
CA CYS A 301 6.98 4.39 1.93
C CYS A 301 6.30 4.08 0.59
N LYS A 302 4.97 3.95 0.57
CA LYS A 302 4.22 4.10 -0.69
C LYS A 302 4.31 5.56 -1.11
N ALA A 303 4.72 5.83 -2.35
CA ALA A 303 4.85 7.19 -2.84
C ALA A 303 3.49 7.87 -2.91
N ASN A 304 3.35 9.05 -2.33
CA ASN A 304 2.11 9.82 -2.42
C ASN A 304 1.84 10.19 -3.89
N HIS A 305 0.58 10.11 -4.29
CA HIS A 305 0.08 10.51 -5.61
C HIS A 305 0.91 9.91 -6.74
N HIS A 306 1.26 8.63 -6.59
CA HIS A 306 2.07 7.87 -7.54
C HIS A 306 3.40 8.53 -7.91
N ALA A 307 3.96 9.36 -7.03
CA ALA A 307 5.13 10.18 -7.30
C ALA A 307 4.93 11.23 -8.42
N TYR A 308 3.71 11.72 -8.61
CA TYR A 308 3.40 12.81 -9.52
C TYR A 308 4.04 14.14 -9.09
N LYS A 309 4.13 15.10 -10.02
CA LYS A 309 4.95 16.31 -9.89
C LYS A 309 4.63 17.21 -8.69
N ASP A 310 3.42 17.12 -8.15
CA ASP A 310 2.92 17.88 -7.01
C ASP A 310 3.12 17.18 -5.65
N ALA A 311 3.60 15.94 -5.67
CA ALA A 311 3.84 15.10 -4.50
C ALA A 311 5.33 14.82 -4.28
N MET A 312 5.61 14.02 -3.24
CA MET A 312 6.96 13.62 -2.84
C MET A 312 7.87 14.84 -2.69
N THR A 313 7.35 15.86 -2.02
CA THR A 313 8.06 17.13 -1.80
C THR A 313 9.38 16.95 -1.05
N GLU A 314 10.29 17.90 -1.20
CA GLU A 314 11.57 17.87 -0.49
C GLU A 314 11.39 17.88 1.04
N GLY A 315 10.41 18.64 1.55
CA GLY A 315 10.12 18.69 2.98
C GLY A 315 9.61 17.34 3.52
N PHE A 316 8.72 16.68 2.77
CA PHE A 316 8.26 15.32 3.05
C PHE A 316 9.44 14.34 3.08
N LEU A 317 10.24 14.32 2.02
CA LEU A 317 11.36 13.37 1.86
C LEU A 317 12.43 13.52 2.94
N LYS A 318 12.72 14.75 3.37
CA LYS A 318 13.65 15.03 4.50
C LYS A 318 13.20 14.44 5.83
N LYS A 319 11.90 14.21 6.00
CA LYS A 319 11.31 13.71 7.26
C LYS A 319 11.00 12.22 7.21
N ILE A 320 10.45 11.74 6.09
CA ILE A 320 10.07 10.33 5.93
C ILE A 320 11.29 9.42 5.77
N GLN A 321 12.36 9.91 5.13
CA GLN A 321 13.65 9.22 4.94
C GLN A 321 13.55 7.72 4.67
N ALA A 322 12.63 7.30 3.79
CA ALA A 322 12.41 5.88 3.57
C ALA A 322 13.58 5.22 2.84
N SER A 323 13.89 3.98 3.26
CA SER A 323 14.89 3.11 2.63
C SER A 323 14.42 2.60 1.27
N ALA A 324 13.12 2.32 1.15
CA ALA A 324 12.49 1.96 -0.10
C ALA A 324 11.21 2.76 -0.35
N TYR A 325 11.00 3.16 -1.60
CA TYR A 325 9.78 3.80 -2.05
C TYR A 325 9.07 2.93 -3.09
N ILE A 326 7.78 2.66 -2.88
CA ILE A 326 6.98 1.89 -3.83
C ILE A 326 6.09 2.84 -4.63
N ILE A 327 6.06 2.69 -5.96
CA ILE A 327 5.21 3.51 -6.84
C ILE A 327 4.19 2.61 -7.54
N PRO A 328 2.89 2.69 -7.19
CA PRO A 328 1.81 2.06 -7.95
C PRO A 328 1.60 2.78 -9.29
N VAL A 329 2.33 2.36 -10.31
CA VAL A 329 2.31 2.99 -11.62
C VAL A 329 1.11 2.47 -12.43
N TRP A 330 0.29 3.38 -12.93
CA TRP A 330 -0.74 3.13 -13.95
C TRP A 330 -0.69 4.16 -15.09
N ASP A 331 0.05 5.26 -14.91
CA ASP A 331 0.34 6.30 -15.90
C ASP A 331 1.86 6.42 -16.14
N HIS A 332 2.28 6.59 -17.39
CA HIS A 332 3.68 6.89 -17.73
C HIS A 332 4.22 8.16 -17.05
N GLU A 333 3.39 9.15 -16.73
CA GLU A 333 3.79 10.36 -15.99
C GLU A 333 4.12 10.12 -14.53
N HIS A 334 3.87 8.93 -13.97
CA HIS A 334 4.30 8.59 -12.61
C HIS A 334 5.82 8.40 -12.52
N ILE A 335 6.49 8.23 -13.67
CA ILE A 335 7.95 8.20 -13.75
C ILE A 335 8.48 9.53 -14.29
N GLN A 336 8.63 10.49 -13.38
CA GLN A 336 9.18 11.81 -13.69
C GLN A 336 10.62 11.98 -13.17
N PRO A 337 11.59 12.36 -14.02
CA PRO A 337 13.00 12.45 -13.62
C PRO A 337 13.25 13.34 -12.40
N VAL A 338 12.51 14.45 -12.25
CA VAL A 338 12.68 15.36 -11.12
C VAL A 338 12.30 14.70 -9.79
N ILE A 339 11.24 13.89 -9.79
CA ILE A 339 10.77 13.21 -8.59
C ILE A 339 11.64 12.00 -8.28
N MET A 340 12.03 11.21 -9.29
CA MET A 340 12.94 10.07 -9.12
C MET A 340 14.30 10.52 -8.56
N LYS A 341 14.88 11.58 -9.12
CA LYS A 341 16.12 12.20 -8.61
C LYS A 341 15.96 12.64 -7.15
N ARG A 342 14.84 13.28 -6.82
CA ARG A 342 14.58 13.79 -5.47
C ARG A 342 14.46 12.65 -4.45
N MET A 343 13.64 11.64 -4.74
CA MET A 343 13.47 10.46 -3.87
C MET A 343 14.79 9.73 -3.65
N ALA A 344 15.55 9.49 -4.72
CA ALA A 344 16.88 8.88 -4.64
C ALA A 344 17.87 9.70 -3.79
N SER A 345 17.79 11.04 -3.83
CA SER A 345 18.72 11.92 -3.09
C SER A 345 18.46 11.97 -1.59
N TYR A 346 17.24 11.64 -1.14
CA TYR A 346 16.83 11.73 0.27
C TYR A 346 16.70 10.36 0.94
N SER A 347 16.86 9.26 0.20
CA SER A 347 16.93 7.94 0.83
C SER A 347 18.24 7.82 1.62
N PRO A 348 18.21 7.38 2.89
CA PRO A 348 19.42 7.21 3.69
C PRO A 348 20.25 6.00 3.26
N HIS A 349 19.71 5.13 2.41
CA HIS A 349 20.39 3.91 1.96
C HIS A 349 21.11 4.14 0.64
N SER A 350 22.37 3.69 0.57
CA SER A 350 23.16 3.69 -0.65
C SER A 350 22.96 2.42 -1.50
N GLU A 351 22.22 1.44 -0.97
CA GLU A 351 21.90 0.21 -1.71
C GLU A 351 20.87 0.51 -2.78
N ASN A 352 21.15 0.08 -4.00
CA ASN A 352 20.31 0.30 -5.17
C ASN A 352 19.65 -1.03 -5.57
N PRO A 353 18.35 -1.04 -5.93
CA PRO A 353 17.47 0.13 -6.05
C PRO A 353 16.86 0.59 -4.71
N THR A 354 16.48 1.87 -4.63
CA THR A 354 15.70 2.45 -3.53
C THR A 354 14.25 2.77 -3.95
N ILE A 355 13.96 2.79 -5.26
CA ILE A 355 12.65 3.12 -5.82
C ILE A 355 12.14 1.90 -6.59
N TYR A 356 10.94 1.45 -6.28
CA TYR A 356 10.34 0.21 -6.78
C TYR A 356 8.98 0.53 -7.41
N PRO A 357 8.96 0.97 -8.67
CA PRO A 357 7.71 1.11 -9.39
C PRO A 357 7.16 -0.27 -9.74
N THR A 358 5.84 -0.43 -9.72
CA THR A 358 5.18 -1.63 -10.26
C THR A 358 5.38 -1.76 -11.77
N ARG A 359 5.61 -0.64 -12.45
CA ARG A 359 5.91 -0.59 -13.89
C ARG A 359 6.84 0.58 -14.21
N PHE A 360 7.89 0.31 -14.97
CA PHE A 360 8.74 1.31 -15.59
C PHE A 360 8.64 1.16 -17.12
N PRO A 361 7.85 2.02 -17.79
CA PRO A 361 7.58 1.92 -19.23
C PRO A 361 8.85 1.88 -20.10
N TYR A 362 8.87 0.97 -21.09
CA TYR A 362 10.06 0.73 -21.93
C TYR A 362 10.58 1.99 -22.64
N HIS A 363 9.69 2.80 -23.19
CA HIS A 363 10.09 4.04 -23.87
C HIS A 363 10.75 5.06 -22.91
N LEU A 364 10.42 5.03 -21.61
CA LEU A 364 11.09 5.85 -20.59
C LEU A 364 12.43 5.24 -20.16
N LYS A 365 12.54 3.91 -20.09
CA LYS A 365 13.83 3.20 -19.92
C LYS A 365 14.80 3.59 -21.04
N ASP A 366 14.36 3.58 -22.28
CA ASP A 366 15.18 3.97 -23.44
C ASP A 366 15.57 5.45 -23.39
N LYS A 367 14.61 6.32 -23.08
CA LYS A 367 14.82 7.77 -23.02
C LYS A 367 15.79 8.17 -21.91
N TYR A 368 15.68 7.55 -20.74
CA TYR A 368 16.39 7.96 -19.54
C TYR A 368 17.51 7.02 -19.11
N GLY A 369 17.74 5.89 -19.77
CA GLY A 369 18.65 4.82 -19.31
C GLY A 369 20.11 5.20 -19.07
N LYS A 370 20.54 6.41 -19.45
CA LYS A 370 21.88 6.96 -19.16
C LYS A 370 21.90 7.94 -17.99
N GLU A 371 20.76 8.30 -17.45
CA GLU A 371 20.65 9.22 -16.33
C GLU A 371 21.07 8.52 -15.02
N PRO A 372 21.86 9.15 -14.13
CA PRO A 372 22.35 8.51 -12.92
C PRO A 372 21.28 7.95 -11.98
N TRP A 373 20.12 8.61 -11.91
CA TRP A 373 19.02 8.20 -11.01
C TRP A 373 18.40 6.87 -11.39
N ILE A 374 18.58 6.38 -12.64
CA ILE A 374 18.07 5.08 -13.08
C ILE A 374 18.62 3.95 -12.21
N ASN A 375 19.85 4.08 -11.73
CA ASN A 375 20.46 3.08 -10.86
C ASN A 375 19.68 2.91 -9.55
N SER A 376 18.96 3.94 -9.10
CA SER A 376 18.13 3.89 -7.90
C SER A 376 16.74 3.33 -8.16
N VAL A 377 16.37 3.05 -9.41
CA VAL A 377 15.05 2.54 -9.78
C VAL A 377 15.13 1.06 -10.14
N CYS A 378 14.23 0.26 -9.59
CA CYS A 378 14.06 -1.14 -9.95
C CYS A 378 13.73 -1.26 -11.44
N GLN A 379 14.43 -2.16 -12.14
CA GLN A 379 14.29 -2.35 -13.59
C GLN A 379 13.33 -3.49 -13.96
N GLU A 380 12.88 -4.25 -12.97
CA GLU A 380 11.86 -5.28 -13.14
C GLU A 380 10.46 -4.69 -12.93
N ASP A 381 9.48 -5.22 -13.66
CA ASP A 381 8.09 -4.77 -13.62
C ASP A 381 7.18 -5.89 -13.15
N GLY A 382 6.19 -5.57 -12.30
CA GLY A 382 5.23 -6.55 -11.81
C GLY A 382 4.55 -6.12 -10.51
N HIS A 383 3.93 -7.09 -9.84
CA HIS A 383 3.45 -6.87 -8.47
C HIS A 383 4.66 -6.74 -7.54
N ILE A 384 4.65 -5.77 -6.63
CA ILE A 384 5.70 -5.61 -5.63
C ILE A 384 5.21 -6.20 -4.30
N VAL A 385 6.00 -7.08 -3.69
CA VAL A 385 5.67 -7.64 -2.36
C VAL A 385 6.78 -7.30 -1.37
N ILE A 386 6.42 -6.60 -0.31
CA ILE A 386 7.31 -6.40 0.84
C ILE A 386 6.99 -7.52 1.82
N LYS A 387 7.93 -8.44 2.04
CA LYS A 387 7.81 -9.51 3.03
C LYS A 387 8.66 -9.16 4.23
N ILE A 388 8.01 -8.95 5.36
CA ILE A 388 8.63 -8.65 6.65
C ILE A 388 8.61 -9.92 7.51
N PHE A 389 9.72 -10.26 8.14
CA PHE A 389 9.89 -11.48 8.93
C PHE A 389 10.84 -11.26 10.10
N ASP A 390 11.09 -12.31 10.90
CA ASP A 390 11.96 -12.23 12.09
C ASP A 390 11.47 -11.15 13.07
N GLU A 391 10.16 -11.18 13.38
CA GLU A 391 9.48 -10.21 14.25
C GLU A 391 9.69 -8.75 13.82
N GLY A 392 9.75 -8.53 12.51
CA GLY A 392 9.93 -7.18 11.97
C GLY A 392 11.37 -6.72 11.85
N LYS A 393 12.36 -7.53 12.24
CA LYS A 393 13.78 -7.13 12.20
C LYS A 393 14.35 -7.11 10.78
N LYS A 394 13.70 -7.80 9.85
CA LYS A 394 14.16 -7.94 8.47
C LYS A 394 13.01 -7.89 7.49
N TYR A 395 13.31 -7.43 6.28
CA TYR A 395 12.37 -7.49 5.18
C TYR A 395 13.07 -7.78 3.85
N LYS A 396 12.33 -8.34 2.90
CA LYS A 396 12.71 -8.49 1.49
C LYS A 396 11.69 -7.77 0.62
N ILE A 397 12.13 -7.32 -0.56
CA ILE A 397 11.24 -6.80 -1.60
C ILE A 397 11.30 -7.76 -2.79
N TYR A 398 10.15 -8.29 -3.17
CA TYR A 398 9.97 -9.16 -4.32
C TYR A 398 9.31 -8.41 -5.46
N VAL A 399 9.74 -8.69 -6.69
CA VAL A 399 8.99 -8.34 -7.90
C VAL A 399 8.42 -9.64 -8.48
N LEU A 400 7.10 -9.74 -8.55
CA LEU A 400 6.38 -10.89 -9.07
C LEU A 400 5.79 -10.56 -10.44
N SER A 401 5.98 -11.46 -11.40
CA SER A 401 5.39 -11.31 -12.74
C SER A 401 3.89 -11.09 -12.68
N ALA A 402 3.45 -9.97 -13.27
CA ALA A 402 2.04 -9.67 -13.50
C ALA A 402 1.52 -10.22 -14.84
N LYS A 403 2.36 -10.92 -15.63
CA LYS A 403 2.01 -11.41 -16.97
C LYS A 403 1.11 -12.65 -16.98
N ASP A 404 1.00 -13.33 -15.83
CA ASP A 404 0.12 -14.47 -15.63
C ASP A 404 -0.20 -14.62 -14.13
N GLU A 405 -1.04 -15.60 -13.79
CA GLU A 405 -1.46 -15.83 -12.41
C GLU A 405 -0.50 -16.71 -11.60
N LYS A 406 0.70 -17.04 -12.11
CA LYS A 406 1.64 -17.96 -11.44
C LYS A 406 2.43 -17.31 -10.31
N SER A 407 2.42 -15.98 -10.21
CA SER A 407 3.18 -15.23 -9.21
C SER A 407 4.68 -15.56 -9.24
N THR A 408 5.24 -15.75 -10.44
CA THR A 408 6.67 -16.07 -10.63
C THR A 408 7.54 -14.93 -10.13
N VAL A 409 8.52 -15.24 -9.26
CA VAL A 409 9.49 -14.27 -8.75
C VAL A 409 10.47 -13.86 -9.86
N GLN A 410 10.51 -12.58 -10.19
CA GLN A 410 11.45 -12.00 -11.16
C GLN A 410 12.69 -11.42 -10.49
N ALA A 411 12.52 -10.78 -9.34
CA ALA A 411 13.62 -10.26 -8.54
C ALA A 411 13.35 -10.36 -7.04
N VAL A 412 14.44 -10.42 -6.29
CA VAL A 412 14.45 -10.41 -4.82
C VAL A 412 15.54 -9.44 -4.38
N TYR A 413 15.17 -8.49 -3.53
CA TYR A 413 16.07 -7.51 -2.92
C TYR A 413 16.09 -7.70 -1.40
N GLY A 414 17.28 -7.54 -0.80
CA GLY A 414 17.53 -7.82 0.60
C GLY A 414 18.02 -9.26 0.87
N PRO A 415 17.91 -9.76 2.11
CA PRO A 415 17.14 -9.15 3.20
C PRO A 415 17.80 -7.87 3.72
N PHE A 416 16.98 -6.84 3.89
CA PHE A 416 17.35 -5.60 4.56
C PHE A 416 17.12 -5.75 6.07
N SER A 417 17.88 -5.00 6.87
CA SER A 417 17.61 -4.89 8.30
C SER A 417 16.69 -3.71 8.56
N SER A 418 15.67 -3.91 9.38
CA SER A 418 14.82 -2.83 9.86
C SER A 418 15.48 -2.13 11.04
N THR A 419 15.38 -0.81 11.10
CA THR A 419 15.95 -0.02 12.19
C THR A 419 14.83 0.48 13.10
N VAL A 420 15.02 0.38 14.43
CA VAL A 420 14.19 1.14 15.36
C VAL A 420 14.48 2.61 15.10
N GLN A 421 13.55 3.30 14.47
CA GLN A 421 13.72 4.72 14.21
C GLN A 421 13.08 5.47 15.38
N ASP A 422 13.89 5.72 16.41
CA ASP A 422 13.52 6.57 17.54
C ASP A 422 13.15 7.95 16.98
N GLY A 423 11.87 8.31 17.11
CA GLY A 423 11.41 9.67 16.82
C GLY A 423 12.05 10.63 17.83
N ASN A 424 12.80 11.61 17.32
CA ASN A 424 13.12 12.81 18.11
C ASN A 424 11.87 13.64 18.38
#